data_AF-A0ABD3X7T4-F1
#
_entry.id   AF-A0ABD3X7T4-F1
#
_cell.length_a   1.000
_cell.length_b   1.000
_cell.length_c   1.000
_cell.angle_alpha   90.00
_cell.angle_beta   90.00
_cell.angle_gamma   90.00
#
_symmetry.space_group_name_H-M   'P 1'
#
loop_
_entity.id
_entity.type
_entity.pdbx_description
1 polymer ?
#
loop_
_entity_poly.entity_id
_entity_poly.type
_entity_poly.pdbx_seq_one_letter_code
_entity_poly.pdbx_strand_id
1 'polypeptide(L)'
;MTTVVALMKVNIDNNTLKMTTMVTLMKVSIDNNTLKMTTMVALMKVSIYNNTLKMTTMVTLMKVSIDHNTLKMTTVVALMKVSIDNNTLKMTTVMALMKVNIDNNTLKMTTMVTLMKVNIDNNTLKMTTMVTLMKVSIDNNTLKMTTVVALMKVSIDNNTLKMTTVVALMKVNIDNNTLKMTTVVALMKVSIDNNNLKMTTMVA
;
A
#
# COMPACT_ATOMS: atom_id res chain seq x y z
N MET A 1 4.50 -11.66 36.02
CA MET A 1 4.96 -10.28 35.74
C MET A 1 5.62 -10.29 34.37
N THR A 2 4.93 -9.87 33.32
CA THR A 2 5.52 -9.80 31.98
C THR A 2 6.29 -8.49 31.92
N THR A 3 7.62 -8.55 31.94
CA THR A 3 8.47 -7.38 31.69
C THR A 3 8.27 -6.93 30.25
N VAL A 4 7.32 -6.03 30.03
CA VAL A 4 7.22 -5.33 28.75
C VAL A 4 8.40 -4.37 28.71
N VAL A 5 9.42 -4.70 27.92
CA VAL A 5 10.52 -3.77 27.65
C VAL A 5 9.92 -2.51 27.04
N ALA A 6 10.15 -1.36 27.67
CA ALA A 6 9.55 -0.09 27.24
C ALA A 6 10.02 0.32 25.84
N LEU A 7 11.29 0.06 25.51
CA LEU A 7 11.90 0.38 24.23
C LEU A 7 12.92 -0.68 23.81
N MET A 8 12.77 -1.20 22.59
CA MET A 8 13.76 -2.06 21.95
C MET A 8 14.30 -1.40 20.68
N LYS A 9 15.63 -1.37 20.56
CA LYS A 9 16.34 -1.00 19.33
C LYS A 9 17.01 -2.23 18.77
N VAL A 10 16.76 -2.54 17.51
CA VAL A 10 17.36 -3.68 16.81
C VAL A 10 18.05 -3.16 15.56
N ASN A 11 19.33 -3.50 15.41
CA ASN A 11 20.08 -3.33 14.17
C ASN A 11 20.52 -4.71 13.70
N ILE A 12 20.22 -5.06 12.45
CA ILE A 12 20.56 -6.35 11.87
C ILE A 12 21.27 -6.09 10.54
N ASP A 13 22.48 -6.60 10.41
CA ASP A 13 23.33 -6.39 9.23
C ASP A 13 23.97 -7.71 8.81
N ASN A 14 23.82 -8.11 7.53
CA ASN A 14 24.43 -9.32 6.96
C ASN A 14 24.06 -10.64 7.68
N ASN A 15 22.78 -10.81 8.04
CA ASN A 15 22.30 -11.97 8.80
C ASN A 15 21.20 -12.77 8.06
N THR A 16 21.05 -14.01 8.51
CA THR A 16 19.85 -14.83 8.26
C THR A 16 19.24 -15.24 9.60
N LEU A 17 18.04 -14.73 9.92
CA LEU A 17 17.44 -14.90 11.25
C LEU A 17 15.92 -15.03 11.21
N LYS A 18 15.40 -15.60 12.30
CA LYS A 18 13.97 -15.59 12.64
C LYS A 18 13.81 -14.89 13.99
N MET A 19 12.96 -13.87 14.03
CA MET A 19 12.74 -13.06 15.23
C MET A 19 11.25 -12.95 15.58
N THR A 20 10.95 -13.08 16.87
CA THR A 20 9.63 -12.79 17.45
C THR A 20 9.80 -11.82 18.61
N THR A 21 9.01 -10.74 18.64
CA THR A 21 9.17 -9.69 19.65
C THR A 21 7.83 -9.15 20.13
N MET A 22 7.73 -8.90 21.45
CA MET A 22 6.61 -8.23 22.11
C MET A 22 7.15 -7.13 23.03
N VAL A 23 6.97 -5.86 22.65
CA VAL A 23 7.48 -4.68 23.38
C VAL A 23 6.57 -3.47 23.18
N THR A 24 6.70 -2.41 23.97
CA THR A 24 5.87 -1.20 23.78
C THR A 24 6.33 -0.40 22.57
N LEU A 25 7.61 0.01 22.53
CA LEU A 25 8.21 0.73 21.41
C LEU A 25 9.32 -0.11 20.76
N MET A 26 9.33 -0.13 19.43
CA MET A 26 10.37 -0.82 18.67
C MET A 26 10.90 0.05 17.53
N LYS A 27 12.23 0.17 17.45
CA LYS A 27 12.93 0.74 16.31
C LYS A 27 13.82 -0.32 15.69
N VAL A 28 13.64 -0.57 14.40
CA VAL A 28 14.34 -1.61 13.65
C VAL A 28 15.03 -1.01 12.44
N SER A 29 16.32 -1.36 12.27
CA SER A 29 17.10 -1.12 11.07
C SER A 29 17.63 -2.46 10.58
N ILE A 30 17.46 -2.74 9.29
CA ILE A 30 17.78 -4.03 8.68
C ILE A 30 18.48 -3.76 7.33
N ASP A 31 19.70 -4.26 7.17
CA ASP A 31 20.55 -4.08 5.99
C ASP A 31 21.18 -5.40 5.50
N ASN A 32 21.02 -5.75 4.22
CA ASN A 32 21.64 -6.94 3.60
C ASN A 32 21.30 -8.30 4.26
N ASN A 33 20.02 -8.55 4.57
CA ASN A 33 19.56 -9.73 5.30
C ASN A 33 18.53 -10.58 4.56
N THR A 34 18.40 -11.82 5.03
CA THR A 34 17.23 -12.68 4.81
C THR A 34 16.52 -12.95 6.13
N LEU A 35 15.32 -12.40 6.33
CA LEU A 35 14.65 -12.44 7.64
C LEU A 35 13.20 -12.91 7.60
N LYS A 36 12.81 -13.59 8.69
CA LYS A 36 11.40 -13.80 9.06
C LYS A 36 11.12 -13.15 10.41
N MET A 37 10.24 -12.15 10.43
CA MET A 37 9.95 -11.37 11.62
C MET A 37 8.46 -11.37 11.97
N THR A 38 8.15 -11.60 13.24
CA THR A 38 6.82 -11.43 13.82
C THR A 38 6.89 -10.45 14.98
N THR A 39 6.10 -9.39 14.96
CA THR A 39 6.11 -8.38 16.04
C THR A 39 4.71 -8.02 16.49
N MET A 40 4.57 -7.80 17.79
CA MET A 40 3.38 -7.19 18.38
C MET A 40 3.84 -6.05 19.28
N VAL A 41 3.56 -4.80 18.87
CA VAL A 41 4.09 -3.61 19.55
C VAL A 41 3.11 -2.45 19.47
N ALA A 42 3.15 -1.50 20.42
CA ALA A 42 2.29 -0.32 20.31
C ALA A 42 2.76 0.60 19.17
N LEU A 43 4.06 0.96 19.18
CA LEU A 43 4.68 1.83 18.18
C LEU A 43 5.87 1.15 17.52
N MET A 44 5.88 1.13 16.18
CA MET A 44 6.95 0.55 15.39
C MET A 44 7.50 1.55 14.36
N LYS A 45 8.81 1.72 14.34
CA LYS A 45 9.55 2.37 13.24
C LYS A 45 10.51 1.38 12.61
N VAL A 46 10.40 1.19 11.30
CA VAL A 46 11.20 0.21 10.56
C VAL A 46 11.84 0.86 9.33
N SER A 47 13.13 0.60 9.15
CA SER A 47 13.89 0.89 7.93
C SER A 47 14.52 -0.41 7.44
N ILE A 48 14.32 -0.74 6.16
CA ILE A 48 14.78 -2.00 5.53
C ILE A 48 15.45 -1.66 4.19
N TYR A 49 16.71 -2.08 4.02
CA TYR A 49 17.53 -1.82 2.83
C TYR A 49 18.24 -3.09 2.30
N ASN A 50 18.12 -3.41 1.01
CA ASN A 50 18.80 -4.57 0.38
C ASN A 50 18.49 -5.96 0.99
N ASN A 51 17.22 -6.30 1.17
CA ASN A 51 16.83 -7.53 1.87
C ASN A 51 15.81 -8.40 1.14
N THR A 52 15.74 -9.66 1.60
CA THR A 52 14.60 -10.55 1.39
C THR A 52 13.87 -10.79 2.71
N LEU A 53 12.64 -10.27 2.85
CA LEU A 53 11.90 -10.30 4.13
C LEU A 53 10.53 -10.95 4.06
N LYS A 54 10.18 -11.66 5.13
CA LYS A 54 8.79 -11.98 5.49
C LYS A 54 8.45 -11.37 6.85
N MET A 55 7.49 -10.46 6.87
CA MET A 55 7.11 -9.74 8.08
C MET A 55 5.62 -9.88 8.38
N THR A 56 5.30 -10.18 9.65
CA THR A 56 3.95 -10.12 10.20
C THR A 56 3.95 -9.16 11.39
N THR A 57 3.09 -8.13 11.37
CA THR A 57 3.01 -7.15 12.45
C THR A 57 1.58 -6.92 12.92
N MET A 58 1.41 -6.77 14.24
CA MET A 58 0.18 -6.32 14.89
C MET A 58 0.53 -5.11 15.76
N VAL A 59 0.17 -3.90 15.33
CA VAL A 59 0.65 -2.67 15.97
C VAL A 59 -0.38 -1.56 16.03
N THR A 60 -0.23 -0.57 16.91
CA THR A 60 -1.15 0.59 16.89
C THR A 60 -0.72 1.61 15.83
N LEU A 61 0.57 1.97 15.83
CA LEU A 61 1.14 2.94 14.89
C LEU A 61 2.40 2.37 14.24
N MET A 62 2.44 2.42 12.90
CA MET A 62 3.55 1.90 12.12
C MET A 62 4.08 2.94 11.14
N LYS A 63 5.41 3.18 11.19
CA LYS A 63 6.13 3.92 10.16
C LYS A 63 7.18 3.02 9.53
N VAL A 64 7.12 2.88 8.21
CA VAL A 64 7.97 1.96 7.45
C VAL A 64 8.61 2.71 6.28
N SER A 65 9.91 2.49 6.09
CA SER A 65 10.67 2.85 4.90
C SER A 65 11.34 1.60 4.36
N ILE A 66 11.16 1.33 3.07
CA ILE A 66 11.65 0.13 2.40
C ILE A 66 12.32 0.56 1.10
N ASP A 67 13.56 0.12 0.88
CA ASP A 67 14.36 0.49 -0.28
C ASP A 67 15.21 -0.69 -0.81
N HIS A 68 15.11 -1.02 -2.11
CA HIS A 68 15.86 -2.12 -2.76
C HIS A 68 15.64 -3.53 -2.20
N ASN A 69 14.39 -4.00 -2.07
CA ASN A 69 14.07 -5.25 -1.39
C ASN A 69 13.07 -6.15 -2.14
N THR A 70 13.04 -7.41 -1.72
CA THR A 70 11.94 -8.34 -1.96
C THR A 70 11.20 -8.62 -0.65
N LEU A 71 9.92 -8.24 -0.53
CA LEU A 71 9.15 -8.44 0.71
C LEU A 71 7.80 -9.15 0.54
N LYS A 72 7.46 -9.90 1.58
CA LYS A 72 6.08 -10.30 1.90
C LYS A 72 5.68 -9.76 3.26
N MET A 73 4.67 -8.91 3.29
CA MET A 73 4.22 -8.24 4.52
C MET A 73 2.73 -8.47 4.78
N THR A 74 2.41 -8.81 6.02
CA THR A 74 1.05 -8.84 6.55
C THR A 74 0.97 -7.97 7.79
N THR A 75 0.11 -6.95 7.78
CA THR A 75 -0.01 -6.01 8.89
C THR A 75 -1.46 -5.82 9.31
N VAL A 76 -1.70 -5.83 10.61
CA VAL A 76 -2.93 -5.32 11.21
C VAL A 76 -2.55 -4.14 12.09
N VAL A 77 -3.10 -2.96 11.79
CA VAL A 77 -2.65 -1.71 12.42
C VAL A 77 -3.76 -0.67 12.52
N ALA A 78 -3.71 0.26 13.47
CA ALA A 78 -4.66 1.38 13.46
C ALA A 78 -4.24 2.42 12.40
N LEU A 79 -2.99 2.92 12.49
CA LEU A 79 -2.43 3.92 11.59
C LEU A 79 -1.12 3.46 10.95
N MET A 80 -1.02 3.55 9.63
CA MET A 80 0.20 3.21 8.89
C MET A 80 0.67 4.33 7.96
N LYS A 81 1.97 4.63 8.02
CA LYS A 81 2.67 5.44 7.03
C LYS A 81 3.81 4.63 6.41
N VAL A 82 3.79 4.51 5.09
CA VAL A 82 4.72 3.68 4.33
C VAL A 82 5.32 4.47 3.17
N SER A 83 6.62 4.31 2.98
CA SER A 83 7.36 4.72 1.78
C SER A 83 8.11 3.51 1.24
N ILE A 84 8.02 3.27 -0.07
CA ILE A 84 8.57 2.10 -0.75
C ILE A 84 9.24 2.57 -2.04
N ASP A 85 10.51 2.22 -2.24
CA ASP A 85 11.32 2.61 -3.41
C ASP A 85 12.17 1.45 -3.97
N ASN A 86 12.11 1.16 -5.27
CA ASN A 86 12.91 0.13 -5.95
C ASN A 86 12.73 -1.31 -5.44
N ASN A 87 11.50 -1.80 -5.29
CA ASN A 87 11.23 -3.10 -4.66
C ASN A 87 10.27 -4.00 -5.44
N THR A 88 10.29 -5.28 -5.05
CA THR A 88 9.23 -6.24 -5.33
C THR A 88 8.47 -6.59 -4.04
N LEU A 89 7.16 -6.30 -3.95
CA LEU A 89 6.39 -6.59 -2.74
C LEU A 89 5.08 -7.34 -2.97
N LYS A 90 4.75 -8.16 -1.97
CA LYS A 90 3.38 -8.61 -1.70
C LYS A 90 2.94 -8.12 -0.33
N MET A 91 1.90 -7.31 -0.29
CA MET A 91 1.39 -6.70 0.94
C MET A 91 -0.09 -7.03 1.17
N THR A 92 -0.43 -7.34 2.42
CA THR A 92 -1.81 -7.52 2.87
C THR A 92 -2.01 -6.73 4.15
N THR A 93 -2.97 -5.79 4.14
CA THR A 93 -3.16 -4.88 5.25
C THR A 93 -4.62 -4.75 5.67
N VAL A 94 -4.84 -4.64 6.98
CA VAL A 94 -6.13 -4.28 7.58
C VAL A 94 -5.87 -3.14 8.56
N MET A 95 -6.53 -1.99 8.37
CA MET A 95 -6.32 -0.83 9.26
C MET A 95 -7.42 0.23 9.24
N ALA A 96 -7.33 1.23 10.11
CA ALA A 96 -8.24 2.39 10.04
C ALA A 96 -7.74 3.43 9.02
N LEU A 97 -6.47 3.84 9.12
CA LEU A 97 -5.88 4.90 8.29
C LEU A 97 -4.57 4.44 7.63
N MET A 98 -4.47 4.65 6.32
CA MET A 98 -3.29 4.30 5.52
C MET A 98 -2.81 5.48 4.67
N LYS A 99 -1.52 5.82 4.79
CA LYS A 99 -0.81 6.72 3.87
C LYS A 99 0.38 6.01 3.24
N VAL A 100 0.41 5.96 1.92
CA VAL A 100 1.39 5.20 1.16
C VAL A 100 1.99 6.06 0.04
N ASN A 101 3.31 5.99 -0.11
CA ASN A 101 4.04 6.46 -1.28
C ASN A 101 4.84 5.29 -1.86
N ILE A 102 4.77 5.09 -3.17
CA ILE A 102 5.38 3.95 -3.88
C ILE A 102 6.04 4.51 -5.16
N ASP A 103 7.33 4.23 -5.33
CA ASP A 103 8.14 4.69 -6.48
C ASP A 103 9.03 3.56 -7.05
N ASN A 104 9.00 3.33 -8.37
CA ASN A 104 9.85 2.35 -9.07
C ASN A 104 9.73 0.88 -8.60
N ASN A 105 8.53 0.35 -8.47
CA ASN A 105 8.30 -0.97 -7.88
C ASN A 105 7.41 -1.91 -8.73
N THR A 106 7.48 -3.19 -8.36
CA THR A 106 6.46 -4.19 -8.69
C THR A 106 5.71 -4.60 -7.42
N LEU A 107 4.39 -4.35 -7.32
CA LEU A 107 3.62 -4.78 -6.14
C LEU A 107 2.33 -5.53 -6.44
N LYS A 108 2.00 -6.42 -5.50
CA LYS A 108 0.65 -6.94 -5.28
C LYS A 108 0.16 -6.52 -3.90
N MET A 109 -0.91 -5.71 -3.86
CA MET A 109 -1.48 -5.18 -2.62
C MET A 109 -2.94 -5.61 -2.44
N THR A 110 -3.27 -5.99 -1.21
CA THR A 110 -4.65 -6.21 -0.78
C THR A 110 -4.89 -5.44 0.52
N THR A 111 -5.90 -4.57 0.52
CA THR A 111 -6.13 -3.65 1.63
C THR A 111 -7.61 -3.59 2.00
N MET A 112 -7.88 -3.68 3.29
CA MET A 112 -9.16 -3.33 3.91
C MET A 112 -8.92 -2.15 4.86
N VAL A 113 -9.54 -1.00 4.60
CA VAL A 113 -9.25 0.23 5.36
C VAL A 113 -10.42 1.20 5.43
N THR A 114 -10.51 2.05 6.45
CA THR A 114 -11.52 3.12 6.47
C THR A 114 -11.13 4.28 5.56
N LEU A 115 -9.90 4.80 5.72
CA LEU A 115 -9.36 5.91 4.93
C LEU A 115 -8.01 5.56 4.31
N MET A 116 -7.92 5.70 2.99
CA MET A 116 -6.69 5.44 2.23
C MET A 116 -6.25 6.66 1.43
N LYS A 117 -4.98 7.03 1.56
CA LYS A 117 -4.29 7.96 0.65
C LYS A 117 -3.07 7.28 0.04
N VAL A 118 -3.03 7.20 -1.29
CA VAL A 118 -1.95 6.56 -2.02
C VAL A 118 -1.41 7.50 -3.09
N ASN A 119 -0.09 7.55 -3.20
CA ASN A 119 0.63 8.12 -4.33
C ASN A 119 1.53 7.05 -4.93
N ILE A 120 1.57 6.98 -6.26
CA ILE A 120 2.18 5.88 -7.01
C ILE A 120 2.85 6.45 -8.26
N ASP A 121 4.15 6.20 -8.43
CA ASP A 121 4.96 6.68 -9.56
C ASP A 121 5.87 5.59 -10.14
N ASN A 122 5.87 5.38 -11.46
CA ASN A 122 6.75 4.44 -12.17
C ASN A 122 6.66 2.96 -11.72
N ASN A 123 5.46 2.41 -11.54
CA ASN A 123 5.25 1.04 -11.03
C ASN A 123 4.46 0.12 -11.95
N THR A 124 4.64 -1.18 -11.71
CA THR A 124 3.73 -2.24 -12.15
C THR A 124 2.96 -2.81 -10.97
N LEU A 125 1.63 -2.72 -10.98
CA LEU A 125 0.83 -3.01 -9.78
C LEU A 125 -0.43 -3.83 -10.03
N LYS A 126 -0.73 -4.67 -9.03
CA LYS A 126 -2.05 -5.29 -8.86
C LYS A 126 -2.61 -4.94 -7.49
N MET A 127 -3.72 -4.20 -7.47
CA MET A 127 -4.38 -3.72 -6.27
C MET A 127 -5.79 -4.27 -6.11
N THR A 128 -6.12 -4.66 -4.89
CA THR A 128 -7.50 -4.96 -4.48
C THR A 128 -7.78 -4.22 -3.18
N THR A 129 -8.77 -3.34 -3.19
CA THR A 129 -9.07 -2.47 -2.06
C THR A 129 -10.55 -2.50 -1.72
N MET A 130 -10.85 -2.65 -0.43
CA MET A 130 -12.18 -2.37 0.13
C MET A 130 -12.01 -1.24 1.15
N VAL A 131 -12.71 -0.12 0.93
CA VAL A 131 -12.47 1.10 1.71
C VAL A 131 -13.67 2.02 1.82
N THR A 132 -13.77 2.84 2.86
CA THR A 132 -14.83 3.86 2.94
C THR A 132 -14.48 5.08 2.08
N LEU A 133 -13.32 5.70 2.32
CA LEU A 133 -12.80 6.85 1.57
C LEU A 133 -11.43 6.55 0.94
N MET A 134 -11.32 6.74 -0.37
CA MET A 134 -10.07 6.55 -1.11
C MET A 134 -9.65 7.81 -1.86
N LYS A 135 -8.39 8.22 -1.68
CA LYS A 135 -7.74 9.20 -2.55
C LYS A 135 -6.48 8.59 -3.17
N VAL A 136 -6.42 8.57 -4.50
CA VAL A 136 -5.28 8.02 -5.24
C VAL A 136 -4.76 9.01 -6.28
N SER A 137 -3.44 9.07 -6.41
CA SER A 137 -2.73 9.68 -7.53
C SER A 137 -1.81 8.62 -8.14
N ILE A 138 -1.79 8.53 -9.47
CA ILE A 138 -1.07 7.49 -10.23
C ILE A 138 -0.40 8.15 -11.43
N ASP A 139 0.91 8.01 -11.57
CA ASP A 139 1.72 8.61 -12.64
C ASP A 139 2.72 7.60 -13.25
N ASN A 140 2.75 7.43 -14.58
CA ASN A 140 3.68 6.54 -15.28
C ASN A 140 3.63 5.04 -14.88
N ASN A 141 2.43 4.48 -14.68
CA ASN A 141 2.25 3.10 -14.21
C ASN A 141 1.55 2.17 -15.22
N THR A 142 1.81 0.88 -15.01
CA THR A 142 0.93 -0.21 -15.48
C THR A 142 0.17 -0.81 -14.31
N LEU A 143 -1.17 -0.73 -14.33
CA LEU A 143 -1.97 -1.08 -13.16
C LEU A 143 -3.17 -1.99 -13.49
N LYS A 144 -3.45 -2.93 -12.58
CA LYS A 144 -4.74 -3.60 -12.48
C LYS A 144 -5.34 -3.35 -11.10
N MET A 145 -6.49 -2.68 -11.05
CA MET A 145 -7.15 -2.33 -9.79
C MET A 145 -8.58 -2.85 -9.73
N THR A 146 -8.93 -3.38 -8.57
CA THR A 146 -10.31 -3.69 -8.19
C THR A 146 -10.61 -2.98 -6.89
N THR A 147 -11.65 -2.14 -6.87
CA THR A 147 -11.98 -1.32 -5.71
C THR A 147 -13.46 -1.39 -5.41
N VAL A 148 -13.81 -1.55 -4.14
CA VAL A 148 -15.16 -1.35 -3.63
C VAL A 148 -15.09 -0.25 -2.57
N VAL A 149 -15.82 0.85 -2.77
CA VAL A 149 -15.65 2.05 -1.96
C VAL A 149 -16.88 2.92 -1.85
N ALA A 150 -17.08 3.67 -0.76
CA ALA A 150 -18.18 4.64 -0.69
C ALA A 150 -17.85 5.91 -1.49
N LEU A 151 -16.68 6.52 -1.24
CA LEU A 151 -16.20 7.74 -1.86
C LEU A 151 -14.81 7.58 -2.46
N MET A 152 -14.67 7.86 -3.75
CA MET A 152 -13.41 7.72 -4.48
C MET A 152 -13.02 9.01 -5.20
N LYS A 153 -11.79 9.49 -4.94
CA LYS A 153 -11.14 10.53 -5.73
C LYS A 153 -9.85 10.01 -6.34
N VAL A 154 -9.74 10.08 -7.66
CA VAL A 154 -8.59 9.54 -8.38
C VAL A 154 -8.07 10.57 -9.40
N SER A 155 -6.75 10.65 -9.51
CA SER A 155 -6.03 11.35 -10.58
C SER A 155 -5.06 10.37 -11.24
N ILE A 156 -5.01 10.38 -12.57
CA ILE A 156 -4.27 9.41 -13.37
C ILE A 156 -3.60 10.13 -14.54
N ASP A 157 -2.28 9.97 -14.68
CA ASP A 157 -1.48 10.60 -15.75
C ASP A 157 -0.45 9.62 -16.35
N ASN A 158 -0.39 9.49 -17.69
CA ASN A 158 0.60 8.67 -18.40
C ASN A 158 0.62 7.16 -18.06
N ASN A 159 -0.54 6.52 -17.94
CA ASN A 159 -0.68 5.13 -17.51
C ASN A 159 -1.31 4.19 -18.53
N THR A 160 -1.06 2.90 -18.33
CA THR A 160 -1.87 1.80 -18.89
C THR A 160 -2.63 1.11 -17.76
N LEU A 161 -3.97 1.20 -17.75
CA LEU A 161 -4.78 0.68 -16.64
C LEU A 161 -5.92 -0.24 -17.04
N LYS A 162 -6.19 -1.21 -16.15
CA LYS A 162 -7.44 -1.95 -16.09
C LYS A 162 -8.10 -1.77 -14.72
N MET A 163 -9.26 -1.12 -14.69
CA MET A 163 -9.98 -0.79 -13.47
C MET A 163 -11.36 -1.45 -13.42
N THR A 164 -11.70 -1.97 -12.25
CA THR A 164 -13.06 -2.40 -11.90
C THR A 164 -13.44 -1.76 -10.57
N THR A 165 -14.47 -0.93 -10.56
CA THR A 165 -14.84 -0.15 -9.38
C THR A 165 -16.33 -0.30 -9.09
N VAL A 166 -16.68 -0.56 -7.83
CA VAL A 166 -18.04 -0.40 -7.32
C VAL A 166 -18.02 0.73 -6.30
N VAL A 167 -18.77 1.80 -6.56
CA VAL A 167 -18.65 3.02 -5.76
C VAL A 167 -19.92 3.83 -5.67
N ALA A 168 -20.24 4.44 -4.52
CA ALA A 168 -21.40 5.35 -4.47
C ALA A 168 -21.09 6.67 -5.18
N LEU A 169 -19.98 7.31 -4.83
CA LEU A 169 -19.56 8.62 -5.37
C LEU A 169 -18.14 8.57 -5.91
N MET A 170 -17.96 8.89 -7.19
CA MET A 170 -16.66 8.88 -7.86
C MET A 170 -16.33 10.22 -8.51
N LYS A 171 -15.14 10.75 -8.22
CA LYS A 171 -14.51 11.83 -8.97
C LYS A 171 -13.20 11.35 -9.56
N VAL A 172 -13.05 11.43 -10.88
CA VAL A 172 -11.83 11.01 -11.57
C VAL A 172 -11.35 12.07 -12.55
N ASN A 173 -10.03 12.26 -12.60
CA ASN A 173 -9.33 13.01 -13.64
C ASN A 173 -8.30 12.08 -14.31
N ILE A 174 -8.24 12.11 -15.64
CA ILE A 174 -7.47 11.18 -16.45
C ILE A 174 -6.80 11.93 -17.61
N ASP A 175 -5.49 11.84 -17.75
CA ASP A 175 -4.70 12.53 -18.79
C ASP A 175 -3.63 11.61 -19.43
N ASN A 176 -3.56 11.53 -20.75
CA ASN A 176 -2.54 10.77 -21.51
C ASN A 176 -2.45 9.26 -21.21
N ASN A 177 -3.58 8.56 -21.10
CA ASN A 177 -3.59 7.15 -20.72
C ASN A 177 -4.26 6.21 -21.74
N THR A 178 -3.93 4.92 -21.61
CA THR A 178 -4.70 3.81 -22.18
C THR A 178 -5.48 3.10 -21.09
N LEU A 179 -6.83 3.13 -21.13
CA LEU A 179 -7.67 2.59 -20.06
C LEU A 179 -8.73 1.61 -20.53
N LYS A 180 -8.93 0.56 -19.72
CA LYS A 180 -10.16 -0.22 -19.67
C LYS A 180 -10.80 -0.10 -18.29
N MET A 181 -11.97 0.53 -18.21
CA MET A 181 -12.68 0.79 -16.97
C MET A 181 -14.07 0.18 -16.98
N THR A 182 -14.43 -0.50 -15.89
CA THR A 182 -15.79 -0.95 -15.60
C THR A 182 -16.19 -0.42 -14.24
N THR A 183 -17.26 0.37 -14.19
CA THR A 183 -17.69 1.06 -12.97
C THR A 183 -19.17 0.81 -12.72
N VAL A 184 -19.53 0.44 -11.48
CA VAL A 184 -20.91 0.51 -10.98
C VAL A 184 -20.99 1.70 -10.02
N VAL A 185 -21.84 2.69 -10.30
CA VAL A 185 -21.82 3.95 -9.56
C VAL A 185 -23.16 4.68 -9.47
N ALA A 186 -23.45 5.32 -8.33
CA ALA A 186 -24.63 6.17 -8.21
C ALA A 186 -24.38 7.56 -8.84
N LEU A 187 -23.27 8.24 -8.46
CA LEU A 187 -22.86 9.48 -9.13
C LEU A 187 -21.37 9.49 -9.51
N MET A 188 -21.10 9.92 -10.74
CA MET A 188 -19.75 10.02 -11.29
C MET A 188 -19.50 11.40 -11.88
N LYS A 189 -18.36 12.01 -11.52
CA LYS A 189 -17.77 13.17 -12.20
C LYS A 189 -16.44 12.76 -12.82
N VAL A 190 -16.33 12.97 -14.13
CA VAL A 190 -15.19 12.53 -14.95
C VAL A 190 -14.62 13.72 -15.73
N SER A 191 -13.30 13.80 -15.83
CA SER A 191 -12.55 14.70 -16.72
C SER A 191 -11.49 13.86 -17.42
N ILE A 192 -11.37 13.97 -18.74
CA ILE A 192 -10.56 13.10 -19.59
C ILE A 192 -9.92 13.95 -20.69
N ASP A 193 -8.60 13.85 -20.83
CA ASP A 193 -7.83 14.52 -21.89
C ASP A 193 -6.79 13.57 -22.53
N ASN A 194 -6.69 13.55 -23.87
CA ASN A 194 -5.73 12.72 -24.61
C ASN A 194 -5.67 11.21 -24.23
N ASN A 195 -6.83 10.55 -24.10
CA ASN A 195 -6.90 9.15 -23.68
C ASN A 195 -7.41 8.19 -24.77
N ASN A 196 -6.88 6.97 -24.78
CA ASN A 196 -7.50 5.82 -25.44
C ASN A 196 -8.32 5.03 -24.42
N LEU A 197 -9.65 5.20 -24.44
CA LEU A 197 -10.54 4.73 -23.38
C LEU A 197 -11.57 3.71 -23.87
N LYS A 198 -11.69 2.62 -23.12
CA LYS A 198 -12.87 1.74 -23.11
C LYS A 198 -13.53 1.78 -21.74
N MET A 199 -14.64 2.51 -21.63
CA MET A 199 -15.39 2.68 -20.38
C MET A 199 -16.76 1.99 -20.46
N THR A 200 -17.11 1.26 -19.40
CA THR A 200 -18.45 0.72 -19.17
C THR A 200 -18.91 1.19 -17.80
N THR A 201 -20.00 1.95 -17.76
CA THR A 201 -20.57 2.46 -16.51
C THR A 201 -21.99 1.94 -16.34
N MET A 202 -22.27 1.34 -15.21
CA MET A 202 -23.61 0.95 -14.77
C MET A 202 -24.04 1.90 -13.66
N VAL A 203 -25.15 2.60 -13.86
CA VAL A 203 -25.70 3.48 -12.83
C VAL A 203 -26.65 2.67 -11.97
N ALA A 204 -26.43 2.69 -10.66
CA ALA A 204 -27.26 2.01 -9.66
C ALA A 204 -28.18 3.02 -8.95
#